data_AF-A0A1G5WRL0-F1
#
_entry.id   AF-A0A1G5WRL0-F1
#
_cell.length_a   1.000
_cell.length_b   1.000
_cell.length_c   1.000
_cell.angle_alpha   90.00
_cell.angle_beta   90.00
_cell.angle_gamma   90.00
#
_symmetry.space_group_name_H-M   'P 1'
#
loop_
_entity.id
_entity.type
_entity.pdbx_description
1 polymer ?
#
loop_
_entity_poly.entity_id
_entity_poly.type
_entity_poly.pdbx_seq_one_letter_code
_entity_poly.pdbx_strand_id
1 'polypeptide(L)'
;MTNSEVERLELELECEKLRLMSFQLDNLLEEYNQLLELRESIQLKFFTTIENVKKNGIPVDEDYERWEKLRTSEREGWNEEIDLVTNLKYDVDDNLKLLDNTRMGRSMISREID
;
A
#
# COMPACT_ATOMS: atom_id res chain seq x y z
N MET A 1 1.90 -38.94 10.70
CA MET A 1 1.32 -37.63 11.04
C MET A 1 0.02 -37.86 11.76
N THR A 2 -0.14 -37.24 12.92
CA THR A 2 -1.41 -37.23 13.66
C THR A 2 -2.33 -36.13 13.11
N ASN A 3 -3.65 -36.22 13.32
CA ASN A 3 -4.59 -35.14 12.92
C ASN A 3 -4.19 -33.78 13.53
N SER A 4 -3.64 -33.77 14.74
CA SER A 4 -3.18 -32.55 15.41
C SER A 4 -1.97 -31.90 14.73
N GLU A 5 -1.08 -32.68 14.11
CA GLU A 5 0.05 -32.13 13.33
C GLU A 5 -0.41 -31.53 12.01
N VAL A 6 -1.41 -32.13 11.35
CA VAL A 6 -2.01 -31.60 10.12
C VAL A 6 -2.65 -30.24 10.40
N GLU A 7 -3.51 -30.14 11.42
CA GLU A 7 -4.16 -28.89 11.80
C GLU A 7 -3.17 -27.78 12.17
N ARG A 8 -2.05 -28.13 12.81
CA ARG A 8 -0.99 -27.17 13.14
C ARG A 8 -0.33 -26.62 11.87
N LEU A 9 -0.01 -27.48 10.92
CA LEU A 9 0.63 -27.09 9.66
C LEU A 9 -0.32 -26.27 8.77
N GLU A 10 -1.61 -26.59 8.78
CA GLU A 10 -2.64 -25.81 8.08
C GLU A 10 -2.74 -24.38 8.64
N LEU A 11 -2.79 -24.24 9.96
CA LEU A 11 -2.82 -22.94 10.63
C LEU A 11 -1.53 -22.13 10.35
N GLU A 12 -0.37 -22.78 10.35
CA GLU A 12 0.90 -22.13 10.03
C GLU A 12 0.92 -21.65 8.57
N LEU A 13 0.42 -22.47 7.63
CA LEU A 13 0.29 -22.09 6.23
C LEU A 13 -0.65 -20.88 6.05
N GLU A 14 -1.75 -20.80 6.81
CA GLU A 14 -2.67 -19.66 6.79
C GLU A 14 -2.00 -18.38 7.32
N CYS A 15 -1.27 -18.46 8.43
CA CYS A 15 -0.49 -17.33 8.94
C CYS A 15 0.53 -16.84 7.89
N GLU A 16 1.27 -17.75 7.24
CA GLU A 16 2.26 -17.37 6.23
C GLU A 16 1.63 -16.74 4.98
N LYS A 17 0.45 -17.21 4.57
CA LYS A 17 -0.31 -16.56 3.48
C LYS A 17 -0.69 -15.13 3.83
N LEU A 18 -1.18 -14.88 5.05
CA LEU A 18 -1.54 -13.53 5.48
C LEU A 18 -0.32 -12.63 5.64
N ARG A 19 0.82 -13.15 6.13
CA ARG A 19 2.09 -12.41 6.17
C ARG A 19 2.55 -11.99 4.78
N LEU A 20 2.45 -12.89 3.81
CA LEU A 20 2.76 -12.58 2.41
C LEU A 20 1.82 -11.50 1.86
N MET A 21 0.51 -11.61 2.11
CA MET A 21 -0.46 -10.60 1.69
C MET A 21 -0.18 -9.24 2.32
N SER A 22 0.10 -9.16 3.63
CA SER A 22 0.49 -7.91 4.29
C SER A 22 1.72 -7.30 3.64
N PHE A 23 2.76 -8.11 3.39
CA PHE A 23 3.99 -7.64 2.75
C PHE A 23 3.74 -7.10 1.33
N GLN A 24 2.86 -7.75 0.57
CA GLN A 24 2.48 -7.26 -0.76
C GLN A 24 1.76 -5.91 -0.70
N LEU A 25 0.88 -5.72 0.30
CA LEU A 25 0.19 -4.45 0.52
C LEU A 25 1.14 -3.34 0.98
N ASP A 26 2.11 -3.65 1.85
CA ASP A 26 3.17 -2.71 2.25
C ASP A 26 3.99 -2.24 1.04
N ASN A 27 4.40 -3.16 0.16
CA ASN A 27 5.13 -2.80 -1.05
C ASN A 27 4.29 -1.92 -1.98
N LEU A 28 2.99 -2.21 -2.12
CA LEU A 28 2.11 -1.40 -2.96
C LEU A 28 1.94 0.02 -2.41
N LEU A 29 1.80 0.18 -1.09
CA LEU A 29 1.76 1.51 -0.45
C LEU A 29 3.07 2.27 -0.67
N GLU A 30 4.21 1.58 -0.63
CA GLU A 30 5.51 2.17 -0.93
C GLU A 30 5.63 2.62 -2.39
N GLU A 31 5.10 1.82 -3.34
CA GLU A 31 5.02 2.22 -4.75
C GLU A 31 4.17 3.49 -4.95
N TYR A 32 3.05 3.61 -4.23
CA TYR A 32 2.24 4.85 -4.24
C TYR A 32 3.00 6.05 -3.67
N ASN A 33 3.76 5.89 -2.58
CA ASN A 33 4.59 6.97 -2.04
C ASN A 33 5.62 7.46 -3.08
N GLN A 34 6.30 6.52 -3.74
CA GLN A 34 7.28 6.84 -4.79
C GLN A 34 6.62 7.52 -6.00
N LEU A 35 5.41 7.11 -6.38
CA LEU A 35 4.64 7.74 -7.45
C LEU A 35 4.31 9.20 -7.12
N LEU A 36 3.89 9.48 -5.87
CA LEU A 36 3.60 10.83 -5.41
C LEU A 36 4.84 11.74 -5.46
N GLU A 37 5.98 11.27 -4.95
CA GLU A 37 7.24 12.01 -5.00
C GLU A 37 7.70 12.28 -6.45
N LEU A 38 7.61 11.28 -7.31
CA LEU A 38 7.96 11.42 -8.72
C LEU A 38 7.05 12.46 -9.40
N ARG A 39 5.75 12.44 -9.08
CA ARG A 39 4.79 13.39 -9.63
C ARG A 39 5.12 14.82 -9.22
N GLU A 40 5.43 15.06 -7.94
CA GLU A 40 5.84 16.37 -7.44
C GLU A 40 7.12 16.87 -8.14
N SER A 41 8.11 15.99 -8.32
CA SER A 41 9.35 16.29 -9.05
C SER A 41 9.08 16.70 -10.50
N ILE A 42 8.20 15.98 -11.20
CA ILE A 42 7.80 16.30 -12.57
C ILE A 42 7.11 17.68 -12.62
N GLN A 43 6.22 17.98 -11.68
CA GLN A 43 5.49 19.25 -11.63
C GLN A 43 6.45 20.43 -11.44
N LEU A 44 7.38 20.32 -10.50
CA LEU A 44 8.39 21.36 -10.25
C LEU A 44 9.24 21.62 -11.51
N LYS A 45 9.71 20.54 -12.16
CA LYS A 45 10.49 20.65 -13.40
C LYS A 45 9.67 21.27 -14.53
N PHE A 46 8.43 20.84 -14.70
CA PHE A 46 7.54 21.38 -15.72
C PHE A 46 7.39 22.90 -15.58
N PHE A 47 7.03 23.40 -14.40
CA PHE A 47 6.85 24.84 -14.20
C PHE A 47 8.16 25.63 -14.33
N THR A 48 9.27 25.09 -13.82
CA THR A 48 10.58 25.73 -13.98
C THR A 48 10.96 25.84 -15.46
N THR A 49 10.75 24.78 -16.24
CA THR A 49 11.03 24.77 -17.68
C THR A 49 10.16 25.78 -18.41
N ILE A 50 8.86 25.80 -18.11
CA ILE A 50 7.89 26.71 -18.71
C ILE A 50 8.25 28.18 -18.42
N GLU A 51 8.60 28.52 -17.19
CA GLU A 51 9.07 29.86 -16.84
C GLU A 51 10.33 30.25 -17.61
N ASN A 52 11.27 29.31 -17.78
CA ASN A 52 12.48 29.55 -18.55
C ASN A 52 12.16 29.79 -20.03
N VAL A 53 11.23 29.05 -20.62
CA VAL A 53 10.77 29.27 -22.01
C VAL A 53 10.17 30.67 -22.16
N LYS A 54 9.30 31.10 -21.24
CA LYS A 54 8.73 32.46 -21.22
C LYS A 54 9.80 33.54 -21.10
N LYS A 55 10.79 33.37 -20.21
CA LYS A 55 11.89 34.32 -20.03
C LYS A 55 12.71 34.53 -21.30
N ASN A 56 12.71 33.57 -22.22
CA ASN A 56 13.38 33.66 -23.52
C ASN A 56 12.47 34.21 -24.64
N GLY A 57 11.31 34.77 -24.30
CA GLY A 57 10.41 35.44 -25.26
C GLY A 57 9.61 34.48 -26.14
N ILE A 58 9.60 33.19 -25.83
CA ILE A 58 8.79 32.20 -26.54
C ILE A 58 7.38 32.22 -25.92
N PRO A 59 6.33 32.53 -26.70
CA PRO A 59 4.97 32.47 -26.21
C PRO A 59 4.59 31.02 -25.91
N VAL A 60 4.03 30.79 -24.73
CA VAL A 60 3.49 29.49 -24.30
C VAL A 60 2.00 29.67 -24.12
N ASP A 61 1.20 28.82 -24.77
CA ASP A 61 -0.23 28.73 -24.52
C ASP A 61 -0.46 27.79 -23.34
N GLU A 62 -0.95 28.33 -22.24
CA GLU A 62 -1.07 27.61 -20.97
C GLU A 62 -2.51 27.61 -20.50
N ASP A 63 -3.10 26.42 -20.55
CA ASP A 63 -4.35 26.15 -19.88
C ASP A 63 -4.08 25.63 -18.47
N TYR A 64 -3.63 26.54 -17.60
CA TYR A 64 -3.35 26.24 -16.19
C TYR A 64 -4.57 25.63 -15.50
N GLU A 65 -5.78 26.09 -15.86
CA GLU A 65 -7.02 25.62 -15.26
C GLU A 65 -7.30 24.16 -15.63
N ARG A 66 -7.16 23.80 -16.91
CA ARG A 66 -7.27 22.41 -17.35
C ARG A 66 -6.20 21.51 -16.74
N TRP A 67 -4.96 22.00 -16.66
CA TRP A 67 -3.87 21.23 -16.06
C TRP A 67 -4.10 20.99 -14.56
N GLU A 68 -4.52 22.02 -13.84
CA GLU A 68 -4.83 21.94 -12.41
C GLU A 68 -5.98 20.97 -12.14
N LYS A 69 -7.02 21.00 -12.98
CA LYS A 69 -8.15 20.08 -12.89
C LYS A 69 -7.73 18.62 -13.06
N LEU A 70 -6.90 18.32 -14.08
CA LEU A 70 -6.40 16.97 -14.32
C LEU A 70 -5.53 16.50 -13.16
N ARG A 71 -4.66 17.37 -12.64
CA ARG A 71 -3.79 17.08 -11.50
C ARG A 71 -4.59 16.72 -10.25
N THR A 72 -5.58 17.54 -9.90
CA THR A 72 -6.39 17.34 -8.71
C THR A 72 -7.17 16.04 -8.81
N SER A 73 -7.77 15.77 -9.97
CA SER A 73 -8.50 14.51 -10.21
C SER A 73 -7.60 13.27 -10.13
N GLU A 74 -6.37 13.31 -10.68
CA GLU A 74 -5.39 12.22 -10.53
C GLU A 74 -5.05 11.99 -9.05
N ARG A 75 -4.76 13.07 -8.33
CA ARG A 75 -4.37 12.99 -6.92
C ARG A 75 -5.48 12.43 -6.05
N GLU A 76 -6.72 12.87 -6.28
CA GLU A 76 -7.90 12.34 -5.61
C GLU A 76 -8.05 10.84 -5.87
N GLY A 77 -7.92 10.40 -7.11
CA GLY A 77 -7.96 8.97 -7.46
C GLY A 77 -6.90 8.14 -6.75
N TRP A 78 -5.64 8.62 -6.72
CA TRP A 78 -4.58 7.91 -6.00
C TRP A 78 -4.79 7.89 -4.48
N ASN A 79 -5.32 8.97 -3.90
CA ASN A 79 -5.64 8.98 -2.47
C ASN A 79 -6.73 7.95 -2.14
N GLU A 80 -7.77 7.83 -2.98
CA GLU A 80 -8.81 6.81 -2.81
C GLU A 80 -8.22 5.39 -2.92
N GLU A 81 -7.32 5.15 -3.87
CA GLU A 81 -6.63 3.86 -4.00
C GLU A 81 -5.75 3.54 -2.78
N ILE A 82 -4.99 4.53 -2.26
CA ILE A 82 -4.18 4.39 -1.05
C ILE A 82 -5.04 4.06 0.17
N ASP A 83 -6.19 4.73 0.32
CA ASP A 83 -7.13 4.46 1.40
C ASP A 83 -7.69 3.04 1.32
N LEU A 84 -8.03 2.57 0.11
CA LEU A 84 -8.48 1.20 -0.12
C LEU A 84 -7.40 0.17 0.25
N VAL A 85 -6.16 0.37 -0.20
CA VAL A 85 -5.04 -0.53 0.10
C VAL A 85 -4.73 -0.54 1.61
N THR A 86 -4.76 0.64 2.25
CA THR A 86 -4.54 0.78 3.69
C THR A 86 -5.61 0.04 4.49
N ASN A 87 -6.89 0.19 4.13
CA ASN A 87 -7.98 -0.53 4.78
C ASN A 87 -7.85 -2.05 4.61
N LEU A 88 -7.54 -2.50 3.38
CA LEU A 88 -7.33 -3.91 3.10
C LEU A 88 -6.17 -4.48 3.93
N LYS A 89 -5.10 -3.69 4.12
CA LYS A 89 -3.97 -4.07 4.97
C LYS A 89 -4.39 -4.23 6.43
N TYR A 90 -5.16 -3.29 6.96
CA TYR A 90 -5.67 -3.40 8.33
C TYR A 90 -6.48 -4.68 8.54
N ASP A 91 -7.35 -5.02 7.59
CA ASP A 91 -8.13 -6.26 7.64
C ASP A 91 -7.23 -7.51 7.64
N VAL A 92 -6.20 -7.54 6.77
CA VAL A 92 -5.24 -8.65 6.71
C VAL A 92 -4.44 -8.78 8.01
N ASP A 93 -3.95 -7.66 8.55
CA ASP A 93 -3.17 -7.63 9.79
C ASP A 93 -3.99 -8.08 11.00
N ASP A 94 -5.25 -7.67 11.08
CA ASP A 94 -6.13 -8.05 12.18
C ASP A 94 -6.49 -9.53 12.14
N ASN A 95 -6.72 -10.09 10.94
CA ASN A 95 -6.88 -11.53 10.76
C ASN A 95 -5.62 -12.31 11.15
N LEU A 96 -4.43 -11.81 10.79
CA LEU A 96 -3.17 -12.42 11.18
C LEU A 96 -2.99 -12.43 12.71
N LYS A 97 -3.27 -11.30 13.39
CA LYS A 97 -3.23 -11.23 14.87
C LYS A 97 -4.19 -12.22 15.51
N LEU A 98 -5.41 -12.36 14.97
CA LEU A 98 -6.40 -13.29 15.49
C LEU A 98 -5.94 -14.76 15.36
N LEU A 99 -5.36 -15.12 14.22
CA LEU A 99 -4.83 -16.46 13.97
C LEU A 99 -3.58 -16.76 14.81
N ASP A 100 -2.66 -15.80 14.94
CA ASP A 100 -1.47 -15.95 15.79
C ASP A 100 -1.87 -16.11 17.27
N ASN A 101 -2.88 -15.38 17.76
CA ASN A 101 -3.44 -15.57 19.10
C ASN A 101 -4.08 -16.96 19.28
N THR A 102 -4.79 -17.44 18.25
CA THR A 102 -5.38 -18.80 18.25
C THR A 102 -4.29 -19.87 18.29
N ARG A 103 -3.20 -19.69 17.53
CA ARG A 103 -2.01 -20.54 17.56
C ARG A 103 -1.37 -20.56 18.95
N MET A 104 -1.19 -19.41 19.58
CA MET A 104 -0.66 -19.30 20.94
C MET A 104 -1.52 -20.04 21.96
N GLY A 105 -2.84 -19.86 21.89
CA GLY A 105 -3.79 -20.56 22.77
C GLY A 105 -3.70 -22.08 22.64
N ARG A 106 -3.63 -22.61 21.41
CA ARG A 106 -3.47 -24.06 21.18
C ARG A 106 -2.12 -24.58 21.69
N SER A 107 -1.03 -23.81 21.52
CA SER A 107 0.30 -24.18 22.02
C SER A 107 0.37 -24.21 23.55
N MET A 108 -0.40 -23.37 24.25
CA MET A 108 -0.46 -23.36 25.71
C MET A 108 -1.22 -24.59 26.24
N ILE A 109 -2.37 -24.90 25.64
CA ILE A 109 -3.18 -26.09 26.00
C ILE A 109 -2.38 -27.38 25.78
N SER A 110 -1.63 -27.49 24.67
CA SER A 110 -0.80 -28.68 24.42
C SER A 110 0.33 -28.86 25.44
N ARG A 111 0.82 -27.78 26.09
CA ARG A 111 1.87 -27.86 27.12
C ARG A 111 1.34 -28.19 28.52
N GLU A 112 0.04 -28.06 28.75
CA GLU A 112 -0.61 -28.40 30.03
C GLU A 112 -1.05 -29.87 30.11
N ILE A 113 -1.04 -30.58 28.98
CA ILE A 113 -1.52 -31.97 28.84
C ILE A 113 -0.35 -32.98 28.76
N ASP A 114 0.89 -32.50 28.63
CA ASP A 114 2.14 -33.27 28.72
C ASP A 114 2.70 -33.28 30.16
#